data_AF-A0A800ET83-F1
#
_entry.id   AF-A0A800ET83-F1
#
_cell.length_a   1.000
_cell.length_b   1.000
_cell.length_c   1.000
_cell.angle_alpha   90.00
_cell.angle_beta   90.00
_cell.angle_gamma   90.00
#
_symmetry.space_group_name_H-M   'P 1'
#
loop_
_entity.id
_entity.type
_entity.pdbx_description
1 polymer ?
#
loop_
_entity_poly.entity_id
_entity_poly.type
_entity_poly.pdbx_seq_one_letter_code
_entity_poly.pdbx_strand_id
1 'polypeptide(L)'
;MEFRVLTRYPTVTLQSTGLGASGSIFTVDGAVSAGTTVPFASAPFQGHTLEAAGGALSGPGFRNAFTAWSDGQPRVRTWTTGLADSTLTASYQNSEVSFDITLESPVPGVVPGVVVFNPDSEPGWVREATEVSVLAQPQTGLSFRDWTGALAGRPNPTTVLLTAPSTAAARFDLTYAVSSDGGVQVNLGAASDVDIRFTALNANPPLDWAASGLPQGMFFVGDSTGALRGSPVTTGDFVVTVRATDAIGLIDSVAVGLAVGPPEVGLQVMALPFMGFGVTSSALATFLDLQRDGDGTYDLGDFRAWVLGNPNHPVNAPAGTVTHARALEDPYVIPLFRRTQP
;
A
#
# COMPACT_ATOMS: atom_id res chain seq x y z
N MET A 1 23.14 6.46 -64.06
CA MET A 1 22.18 6.18 -62.97
C MET A 1 20.86 6.81 -63.36
N GLU A 2 19.88 6.00 -63.73
CA GLU A 2 18.53 6.48 -64.04
C GLU A 2 17.74 6.45 -62.73
N PHE A 3 17.47 7.63 -62.15
CA PHE A 3 16.58 7.75 -61.00
C PHE A 3 15.15 7.68 -61.51
N ARG A 4 14.53 6.49 -61.48
CA ARG A 4 13.08 6.38 -61.64
C ARG A 4 12.43 6.97 -60.40
N VAL A 5 11.84 8.16 -60.55
CA VAL A 5 10.95 8.73 -59.54
C VAL A 5 9.74 7.80 -59.42
N LEU A 6 9.60 7.13 -58.28
CA LEU A 6 8.39 6.38 -57.94
C LEU A 6 7.27 7.39 -57.70
N THR A 7 6.43 7.61 -58.71
CA THR A 7 5.30 8.54 -58.65
C THR A 7 4.04 7.91 -58.04
N ARG A 8 4.11 6.64 -57.63
CA ARG A 8 2.98 5.89 -57.07
C ARG A 8 3.24 5.57 -55.61
N TYR A 9 2.26 5.88 -54.77
CA TYR A 9 2.16 5.38 -53.40
C TYR A 9 1.54 3.98 -53.45
N PRO A 10 2.24 2.93 -52.98
CA PRO A 10 1.64 1.63 -52.78
C PRO A 10 0.45 1.70 -51.84
N THR A 11 -0.54 0.85 -52.09
CA THR A 11 -1.66 0.65 -51.19
C THR A 11 -1.35 -0.51 -50.25
N VAL A 12 -1.40 -0.24 -48.95
CA VAL A 12 -1.38 -1.27 -47.91
C VAL A 12 -2.82 -1.51 -47.48
N THR A 13 -3.27 -2.75 -47.55
CA THR A 13 -4.62 -3.15 -47.15
C THR A 13 -4.54 -4.04 -45.92
N LEU A 14 -5.12 -3.59 -44.81
CA LEU A 14 -5.40 -4.48 -43.68
C LEU A 14 -6.79 -5.07 -43.88
N GLN A 15 -6.95 -6.38 -43.73
CA GLN A 15 -8.24 -7.02 -43.80
C GLN A 15 -8.37 -8.10 -42.73
N SER A 16 -9.60 -8.45 -42.35
CA SER A 16 -9.84 -9.58 -41.46
C SER A 16 -10.57 -10.74 -42.12
N THR A 17 -10.40 -11.92 -41.54
CA THR A 17 -11.16 -13.12 -41.84
C THR A 17 -11.85 -13.62 -40.57
N GLY A 18 -13.01 -14.27 -40.74
CA GLY A 18 -13.84 -14.75 -39.63
C GLY A 18 -14.80 -13.70 -39.05
N LEU A 19 -14.84 -12.49 -39.63
CA LEU A 19 -15.72 -11.39 -39.22
C LEU A 19 -16.58 -10.91 -40.40
N GLY A 20 -17.72 -10.29 -40.09
CA GLY A 20 -18.52 -9.54 -41.07
C GLY A 20 -17.84 -8.23 -41.51
N ALA A 21 -18.51 -7.47 -42.38
CA ALA A 21 -17.99 -6.20 -42.91
C ALA A 21 -18.01 -5.02 -41.90
N SER A 22 -18.67 -5.19 -40.76
CA SER A 22 -18.84 -4.16 -39.74
C SER A 22 -17.89 -4.36 -38.56
N GLY A 23 -17.19 -3.31 -38.16
CA GLY A 23 -16.32 -3.28 -36.98
C GLY A 23 -15.10 -2.39 -37.17
N SER A 24 -14.52 -1.91 -36.07
CA SER A 24 -13.27 -1.13 -36.05
C SER A 24 -12.22 -1.95 -35.33
N ILE A 25 -11.41 -2.69 -36.09
CA ILE A 25 -10.50 -3.71 -35.54
C ILE A 25 -9.03 -3.45 -35.86
N PHE A 26 -8.73 -2.48 -36.72
CA PHE A 26 -7.36 -2.11 -37.02
C PHE A 26 -7.05 -0.69 -36.55
N THR A 27 -5.81 -0.49 -36.12
CA THR A 27 -5.25 0.82 -35.86
C THR A 27 -3.98 0.98 -36.70
N VAL A 28 -3.86 2.12 -37.39
CA VAL A 28 -2.67 2.49 -38.17
C VAL A 28 -2.14 3.80 -37.61
N ASP A 29 -0.93 3.78 -37.06
CA ASP A 29 -0.28 4.94 -36.43
C ASP A 29 -1.16 5.62 -35.36
N GLY A 30 -1.88 4.80 -34.57
CA GLY A 30 -2.82 5.28 -33.54
C GLY A 30 -4.20 5.67 -34.06
N ALA A 31 -4.42 5.73 -35.38
CA ALA A 31 -5.73 6.03 -35.95
C ALA A 31 -6.58 4.76 -36.13
N VAL A 32 -7.76 4.75 -35.52
CA VAL A 32 -8.71 3.64 -35.58
C VAL A 32 -9.40 3.58 -36.94
N SER A 33 -9.49 2.37 -37.51
CA SER A 33 -10.15 2.10 -38.77
C SER A 33 -11.68 2.16 -38.69
N ALA A 34 -12.33 2.48 -39.82
CA ALA A 34 -13.79 2.49 -39.95
C ALA A 34 -14.37 1.18 -40.52
N GLY A 35 -13.64 0.07 -40.43
CA GLY A 35 -14.06 -1.20 -41.04
C GLY A 35 -13.11 -2.36 -40.80
N THR A 36 -13.50 -3.52 -41.32
CA THR A 36 -12.72 -4.76 -41.28
C THR A 36 -11.86 -4.98 -42.52
N THR A 37 -11.89 -4.04 -43.47
CA THR A 37 -10.97 -3.92 -44.61
C THR A 37 -10.58 -2.46 -44.78
N VAL A 38 -9.28 -2.17 -44.72
CA VAL A 38 -8.74 -0.82 -44.53
C VAL A 38 -7.57 -0.60 -45.49
N PRO A 39 -7.85 -0.04 -46.69
CA PRO A 39 -6.80 0.41 -47.58
C PRO A 39 -6.26 1.77 -47.13
N PHE A 40 -4.94 1.94 -47.14
CA PHE A 40 -4.29 3.24 -47.01
C PHE A 40 -3.09 3.35 -47.95
N ALA A 41 -2.87 4.54 -48.49
CA ALA A 41 -1.71 4.83 -49.33
C ALA A 41 -0.51 5.19 -48.44
N SER A 42 0.67 4.67 -48.76
CA SER A 42 1.89 4.90 -48.00
C SER A 42 3.08 5.10 -48.94
N ALA A 43 4.04 5.95 -48.58
CA ALA A 43 5.23 6.14 -49.39
C ALA A 43 6.13 4.89 -49.31
N PRO A 44 6.85 4.53 -50.39
CA PRO A 44 7.90 3.53 -50.31
C PRO A 44 8.86 3.79 -49.15
N PHE A 45 9.15 2.72 -48.39
CA PHE A 45 10.02 2.70 -47.22
C PHE A 45 9.55 3.52 -46.01
N GLN A 46 8.31 4.02 -46.03
CA GLN A 46 7.70 4.65 -44.86
C GLN A 46 7.40 3.61 -43.78
N GLY A 47 7.73 3.97 -42.53
CA GLY A 47 7.42 3.17 -41.35
C GLY A 47 6.03 3.47 -40.80
N HIS A 48 5.36 2.43 -40.31
CA HIS A 48 4.04 2.48 -39.69
C HIS A 48 4.00 1.57 -38.45
N THR A 49 3.12 1.90 -37.50
CA THR A 49 2.68 0.98 -36.44
C THR A 49 1.30 0.43 -36.82
N LEU A 50 1.21 -0.88 -36.96
CA LEU A 50 -0.03 -1.59 -37.30
C LEU A 50 -0.47 -2.42 -36.11
N GLU A 51 -1.74 -2.32 -35.77
CA GLU A 51 -2.36 -3.11 -34.71
C GLU A 51 -3.67 -3.72 -35.19
N ALA A 52 -3.90 -4.98 -34.82
CA ALA A 52 -5.22 -5.61 -34.83
C ALA A 52 -5.76 -5.69 -33.40
N ALA A 53 -7.05 -5.42 -33.18
CA ALA A 53 -7.71 -5.57 -31.89
C ALA A 53 -7.61 -7.01 -31.38
N GLY A 54 -7.49 -7.21 -30.07
CA GLY A 54 -7.40 -8.54 -29.45
C GLY A 54 -8.64 -9.42 -29.62
N GLY A 55 -9.77 -8.82 -29.94
CA GLY A 55 -10.96 -9.50 -30.42
C GLY A 55 -11.91 -8.53 -31.11
N ALA A 56 -12.90 -9.06 -31.81
CA ALA A 56 -13.92 -8.29 -32.48
C ALA A 56 -15.30 -8.67 -31.94
N LEU A 57 -16.06 -7.67 -31.48
CA LEU A 57 -17.37 -7.89 -30.87
C LEU A 57 -18.31 -8.64 -31.84
N SER A 58 -18.88 -9.74 -31.35
CA SER A 58 -19.87 -10.56 -32.06
C SER A 58 -21.27 -10.40 -31.47
N GLY A 59 -21.38 -9.78 -30.29
CA GLY A 59 -22.63 -9.45 -29.60
C GLY A 59 -22.35 -8.78 -28.25
N PRO A 60 -23.39 -8.43 -27.48
CA PRO A 60 -23.21 -7.86 -26.14
C PRO A 60 -22.41 -8.82 -25.23
N GLY A 61 -21.20 -8.41 -24.83
CA GLY A 61 -20.32 -9.23 -23.99
C GLY A 61 -19.71 -10.46 -24.68
N PHE A 62 -19.82 -10.57 -26.00
CA PHE A 62 -19.18 -11.62 -26.79
C PHE A 62 -18.22 -11.02 -27.83
N ARG A 63 -17.08 -11.67 -28.04
CA ARG A 63 -16.17 -11.34 -29.14
C ARG A 63 -15.53 -12.58 -29.74
N ASN A 64 -15.10 -12.49 -30.99
CA ASN A 64 -14.21 -13.47 -31.59
C ASN A 64 -12.77 -13.07 -31.32
N ALA A 65 -11.95 -13.98 -30.80
CA ALA A 65 -10.55 -13.70 -30.43
C ALA A 65 -9.66 -13.49 -31.66
N PHE A 66 -8.69 -12.58 -31.57
CA PHE A 66 -7.59 -12.54 -32.52
C PHE A 66 -6.78 -13.83 -32.41
N THR A 67 -6.54 -14.48 -33.54
CA THR A 67 -5.78 -15.72 -33.60
C THR A 67 -4.36 -15.48 -34.10
N ALA A 68 -4.22 -14.87 -35.27
CA ALA A 68 -2.93 -14.56 -35.88
C ALA A 68 -3.07 -13.62 -37.08
N TRP A 69 -1.97 -12.97 -37.44
CA TRP A 69 -1.79 -12.44 -38.79
C TRP A 69 -1.39 -13.55 -39.76
N SER A 70 -1.76 -13.41 -41.04
CA SER A 70 -1.45 -14.39 -42.10
C SER A 70 0.05 -14.58 -42.34
N ASP A 71 0.87 -13.62 -41.95
CA ASP A 71 2.33 -13.64 -42.03
C ASP A 71 3.00 -14.09 -40.71
N GLY A 72 2.21 -14.51 -39.71
CA GLY A 72 2.69 -15.01 -38.42
C GLY A 72 3.32 -13.95 -37.51
N GLN A 73 3.26 -12.67 -37.88
CA GLN A 73 3.83 -11.59 -37.07
C GLN A 73 2.96 -11.26 -35.85
N PRO A 74 3.53 -10.61 -34.81
CA PRO A 74 2.79 -10.20 -33.62
C PRO A 74 1.56 -9.32 -33.93
N ARG A 75 0.56 -9.36 -33.03
CA ARG A 75 -0.71 -8.61 -33.14
C ARG A 75 -0.49 -7.12 -33.37
N VAL A 76 0.42 -6.53 -32.58
CA VAL A 76 0.92 -5.15 -32.71
C VAL A 76 2.33 -5.22 -33.28
N ARG A 77 2.60 -4.48 -34.35
CA ARG A 77 3.87 -4.58 -35.09
C ARG A 77 4.26 -3.30 -35.79
N THR A 78 5.55 -3.19 -36.09
CA THR A 78 6.06 -2.20 -37.03
C THR A 78 5.98 -2.73 -38.46
N TRP A 79 5.78 -1.83 -39.42
CA TRP A 79 5.70 -2.15 -40.84
C TRP A 79 6.46 -1.12 -41.66
N THR A 80 7.20 -1.57 -42.67
CA THR A 80 7.87 -0.71 -43.63
C THR A 80 7.30 -0.98 -45.01
N THR A 81 6.70 0.03 -45.63
CA THR A 81 6.03 -0.12 -46.93
C THR A 81 7.03 -0.48 -48.03
N GLY A 82 6.74 -1.54 -48.77
CA GLY A 82 7.55 -1.97 -49.91
C GLY A 82 7.29 -1.16 -51.18
N LEU A 83 7.71 -1.68 -52.33
CA LEU A 83 7.48 -1.06 -53.64
C LEU A 83 6.16 -1.52 -54.31
N ALA A 84 5.54 -2.57 -53.80
CA ALA A 84 4.31 -3.16 -54.31
C ALA A 84 3.17 -3.03 -53.30
N ASP A 85 1.94 -3.09 -53.79
CA ASP A 85 0.77 -3.17 -52.91
C ASP A 85 0.85 -4.42 -52.03
N SER A 86 0.36 -4.30 -50.81
CA SER A 86 0.44 -5.36 -49.80
C SER A 86 -0.91 -5.57 -49.14
N THR A 87 -1.26 -6.82 -48.85
CA THR A 87 -2.46 -7.16 -48.09
C THR A 87 -2.06 -7.99 -46.88
N LEU A 88 -2.46 -7.52 -45.70
CA LEU A 88 -2.19 -8.15 -44.42
C LEU A 88 -3.51 -8.63 -43.83
N THR A 89 -3.61 -9.92 -43.52
CA THR A 89 -4.87 -10.53 -43.10
C THR A 89 -4.82 -10.96 -41.64
N ALA A 90 -5.67 -10.38 -40.78
CA ALA A 90 -5.83 -10.81 -39.39
C ALA A 90 -6.98 -11.81 -39.27
N SER A 91 -6.73 -12.96 -38.67
CA SER A 91 -7.74 -14.00 -38.46
C SER A 91 -8.36 -13.88 -37.08
N TYR A 92 -9.69 -13.91 -37.03
CA TYR A 92 -10.46 -13.92 -35.78
C TYR A 92 -11.30 -15.18 -35.69
N GLN A 93 -11.12 -15.93 -34.60
CA GLN A 93 -11.79 -17.20 -34.31
C GLN A 93 -11.87 -17.40 -32.81
N ASN A 94 -12.61 -18.42 -32.38
CA ASN A 94 -12.88 -18.74 -30.97
C ASN A 94 -13.71 -17.66 -30.29
N SER A 95 -14.85 -18.07 -29.75
CA SER A 95 -15.72 -17.17 -29.01
C SER A 95 -15.12 -16.91 -27.62
N GLU A 96 -15.12 -15.64 -27.23
CA GLU A 96 -14.75 -15.15 -25.90
C GLU A 96 -15.93 -14.43 -25.29
N VAL A 97 -16.06 -14.57 -23.98
CA VAL A 97 -17.11 -13.93 -23.17
C VAL A 97 -16.48 -12.92 -22.23
N SER A 98 -17.18 -11.81 -22.02
CA SER A 98 -16.76 -10.80 -21.06
C SER A 98 -16.96 -11.31 -19.64
N PHE A 99 -15.96 -11.10 -18.80
CA PHE A 99 -16.04 -11.38 -17.39
C PHE A 99 -15.52 -10.20 -16.58
N ASP A 100 -16.45 -9.38 -16.10
CA ASP A 100 -16.11 -8.21 -15.31
C ASP A 100 -16.03 -8.58 -13.84
N ILE A 101 -14.84 -8.40 -13.25
CA ILE A 101 -14.63 -8.57 -11.81
C ILE A 101 -14.33 -7.23 -11.18
N THR A 102 -15.24 -6.77 -10.32
CA THR A 102 -15.03 -5.58 -9.52
C THR A 102 -14.18 -5.92 -8.29
N LEU A 103 -13.16 -5.11 -8.03
CA LEU A 103 -12.37 -5.21 -6.80
C LEU A 103 -12.92 -4.24 -5.76
N GLU A 104 -13.55 -4.75 -4.71
CA GLU A 104 -14.18 -3.95 -3.65
C GLU A 104 -13.20 -3.76 -2.48
N SER A 105 -12.60 -2.57 -2.41
CA SER A 105 -11.71 -2.19 -1.32
C SER A 105 -12.47 -1.71 -0.08
N PRO A 106 -12.03 -2.07 1.14
CA PRO A 106 -12.55 -1.48 2.38
C PRO A 106 -12.05 -0.04 2.58
N VAL A 107 -11.03 0.41 1.83
CA VAL A 107 -10.45 1.75 1.91
C VAL A 107 -10.71 2.51 0.59
N PRO A 108 -11.46 3.61 0.61
CA PRO A 108 -11.75 4.40 -0.59
C PRO A 108 -10.47 4.87 -1.30
N GLY A 109 -10.44 4.71 -2.63
CA GLY A 109 -9.32 5.14 -3.47
C GLY A 109 -8.12 4.19 -3.49
N VAL A 110 -8.11 3.13 -2.68
CA VAL A 110 -7.05 2.12 -2.67
C VAL A 110 -7.46 0.93 -3.53
N VAL A 111 -6.61 0.57 -4.49
CA VAL A 111 -6.78 -0.66 -5.30
C VAL A 111 -6.37 -1.85 -4.44
N PRO A 112 -7.27 -2.83 -4.18
CA PRO A 112 -7.02 -3.80 -3.11
C PRO A 112 -6.18 -5.02 -3.52
N GLY A 113 -5.88 -5.13 -4.81
CA GLY A 113 -5.16 -6.25 -5.37
C GLY A 113 -5.33 -6.31 -6.88
N VAL A 114 -5.07 -7.49 -7.44
CA VAL A 114 -5.28 -7.77 -8.87
C VAL A 114 -6.04 -9.09 -9.02
N VAL A 115 -6.70 -9.26 -10.16
CA VAL A 115 -7.28 -10.55 -10.55
C VAL A 115 -6.50 -11.11 -11.71
N VAL A 116 -6.12 -12.37 -11.58
CA VAL A 116 -5.38 -13.11 -12.61
C VAL A 116 -6.26 -14.23 -13.13
N PHE A 117 -6.36 -14.31 -14.45
CA PHE A 117 -7.04 -15.39 -15.18
C PHE A 117 -5.99 -16.33 -15.77
N ASN A 118 -6.29 -17.63 -15.83
CA ASN A 118 -5.44 -18.60 -16.50
C ASN A 118 -6.25 -19.75 -17.13
N PRO A 119 -6.20 -19.97 -18.46
CA PRO A 119 -5.53 -19.12 -19.44
C PRO A 119 -6.19 -17.75 -19.50
N ASP A 120 -5.39 -16.69 -19.56
CA ASP A 120 -5.86 -15.35 -19.91
C ASP A 120 -5.96 -15.21 -21.43
N SER A 121 -6.84 -14.33 -21.88
CA SER A 121 -6.88 -13.93 -23.29
C SER A 121 -6.57 -12.46 -23.42
N GLU A 122 -7.33 -11.62 -22.70
CA GLU A 122 -7.00 -10.22 -22.38
C GLU A 122 -7.75 -9.82 -21.08
N PRO A 123 -7.43 -8.70 -20.43
CA PRO A 123 -8.18 -8.23 -19.27
C PRO A 123 -9.68 -8.12 -19.56
N GLY A 124 -10.50 -8.80 -18.74
CA GLY A 124 -11.96 -8.82 -18.86
C GLY A 124 -12.52 -9.77 -19.92
N TRP A 125 -11.68 -10.55 -20.61
CA TRP A 125 -12.11 -11.48 -21.65
C TRP A 125 -11.50 -12.86 -21.48
N VAL A 126 -12.35 -13.88 -21.58
CA VAL A 126 -11.93 -15.27 -21.44
C VAL A 126 -12.58 -16.14 -22.50
N ARG A 127 -11.94 -17.26 -22.85
CA ARG A 127 -12.48 -18.21 -23.82
C ARG A 127 -13.79 -18.82 -23.33
N GLU A 128 -14.80 -18.79 -24.20
CA GLU A 128 -16.08 -19.41 -23.94
C GLU A 128 -15.93 -20.92 -23.75
N ALA A 129 -16.71 -21.49 -22.83
CA ALA A 129 -16.78 -22.93 -22.55
C ALA A 129 -15.40 -23.57 -22.32
N THR A 130 -14.44 -22.79 -21.83
CA THR A 130 -13.10 -23.23 -21.42
C THR A 130 -12.96 -23.08 -19.91
N GLU A 131 -12.33 -24.06 -19.26
CA GLU A 131 -12.01 -23.93 -17.84
C GLU A 131 -10.94 -22.85 -17.64
N VAL A 132 -11.27 -21.85 -16.83
CA VAL A 132 -10.40 -20.72 -16.49
C VAL A 132 -10.24 -20.65 -14.99
N SER A 133 -9.01 -20.69 -14.52
CA SER A 133 -8.65 -20.38 -13.14
C SER A 133 -8.71 -18.88 -12.91
N VAL A 134 -9.36 -18.48 -11.83
CA VAL A 134 -9.53 -17.10 -11.38
C VAL A 134 -8.90 -16.99 -10.00
N LEU A 135 -7.93 -16.10 -9.87
CA LEU A 135 -7.21 -15.84 -8.62
C LEU A 135 -7.27 -14.35 -8.30
N ALA A 136 -7.87 -14.00 -7.17
CA ALA A 136 -7.67 -12.68 -6.56
C ALA A 136 -6.37 -12.70 -5.75
N GLN A 137 -5.44 -11.80 -6.08
CA GLN A 137 -4.18 -11.61 -5.36
C GLN A 137 -4.27 -10.29 -4.57
N PRO A 138 -4.49 -10.35 -3.24
CA PRO A 138 -4.53 -9.15 -2.41
C PRO A 138 -3.19 -8.40 -2.42
N GLN A 139 -3.25 -7.09 -2.34
CA GLN A 139 -2.09 -6.25 -2.05
C GLN A 139 -1.77 -6.31 -0.54
N THR A 140 -0.50 -6.13 -0.16
CA THR A 140 -0.08 -6.08 1.25
C THR A 140 -0.92 -5.06 2.03
N GLY A 141 -1.35 -5.43 3.24
CA GLY A 141 -2.26 -4.62 4.06
C GLY A 141 -3.73 -4.92 3.86
N LEU A 142 -4.06 -5.80 2.90
CA LEU A 142 -5.41 -6.27 2.61
C LEU A 142 -5.44 -7.79 2.50
N SER A 143 -6.59 -8.40 2.76
CA SER A 143 -6.80 -9.85 2.56
C SER A 143 -8.07 -10.09 1.76
N PHE A 144 -8.06 -11.16 0.95
CA PHE A 144 -9.28 -11.59 0.26
C PHE A 144 -10.29 -12.10 1.30
N ARG A 145 -11.49 -11.54 1.30
CA ARG A 145 -12.60 -11.97 2.16
C ARG A 145 -13.41 -13.05 1.47
N ASP A 146 -14.08 -12.68 0.38
CA ASP A 146 -14.97 -13.57 -0.37
C ASP A 146 -15.32 -13.00 -1.75
N TRP A 147 -15.90 -13.88 -2.55
CA TRP A 147 -16.46 -13.56 -3.85
C TRP A 147 -17.97 -13.26 -3.74
N THR A 148 -18.48 -12.39 -4.62
CA THR A 148 -19.92 -12.16 -4.83
C THR A 148 -20.28 -12.31 -6.32
N GLY A 149 -21.57 -12.22 -6.64
CA GLY A 149 -22.07 -12.37 -8.01
C GLY A 149 -21.86 -13.80 -8.54
N ALA A 150 -21.38 -13.94 -9.76
CA ALA A 150 -21.19 -15.24 -10.42
C ALA A 150 -20.23 -16.19 -9.68
N LEU A 151 -19.38 -15.66 -8.79
CA LEU A 151 -18.40 -16.42 -8.02
C LEU A 151 -18.80 -16.64 -6.55
N ALA A 152 -20.00 -16.21 -6.13
CA ALA A 152 -20.40 -16.26 -4.73
C ALA A 152 -20.23 -17.65 -4.08
N GLY A 153 -19.62 -17.68 -2.89
CA GLY A 153 -19.37 -18.91 -2.12
C GLY A 153 -18.26 -19.81 -2.65
N ARG A 154 -17.56 -19.44 -3.73
CA ARG A 154 -16.40 -20.18 -4.24
C ARG A 154 -15.14 -19.86 -3.43
N PRO A 155 -14.13 -20.77 -3.41
CA PRO A 155 -12.83 -20.49 -2.82
C PRO A 155 -12.02 -19.49 -3.66
N ASN A 156 -10.87 -19.06 -3.14
CA ASN A 156 -9.86 -18.31 -3.90
C ASN A 156 -8.53 -19.07 -3.80
N PRO A 157 -7.94 -19.56 -4.91
CA PRO A 157 -8.45 -19.49 -6.30
C PRO A 157 -9.69 -20.36 -6.56
N THR A 158 -10.37 -20.12 -7.68
CA THR A 158 -11.46 -20.96 -8.19
C THR A 158 -11.38 -21.18 -9.70
N THR A 159 -11.97 -22.26 -10.20
CA THR A 159 -12.11 -22.53 -11.64
C THR A 159 -13.55 -22.30 -12.07
N VAL A 160 -13.72 -21.64 -13.22
CA VAL A 160 -15.02 -21.39 -13.85
C VAL A 160 -15.05 -21.84 -15.30
N LEU A 161 -16.27 -22.14 -15.76
CA LEU A 161 -16.61 -22.41 -17.15
C LEU A 161 -17.67 -21.37 -17.55
N LEU A 162 -17.31 -20.40 -18.39
CA LEU A 162 -18.20 -19.30 -18.76
C LEU A 162 -18.77 -19.53 -20.17
N THR A 163 -20.09 -19.57 -20.27
CA THR A 163 -20.84 -19.70 -21.54
C THR A 163 -21.69 -18.47 -21.86
N ALA A 164 -21.62 -17.45 -20.99
CA ALA A 164 -22.32 -16.18 -21.15
C ALA A 164 -21.57 -15.07 -20.40
N PRO A 165 -21.72 -13.81 -20.83
CA PRO A 165 -21.22 -12.64 -20.11
C PRO A 165 -21.61 -12.71 -18.65
N SER A 166 -20.64 -12.52 -17.77
CA SER A 166 -20.83 -12.66 -16.33
C SER A 166 -20.15 -11.52 -15.58
N THR A 167 -20.63 -11.28 -14.36
CA THR A 167 -20.04 -10.29 -13.46
C THR A 167 -19.86 -10.88 -12.07
N ALA A 168 -18.76 -10.54 -11.42
CA ALA A 168 -18.50 -10.89 -10.02
C ALA A 168 -17.81 -9.73 -9.31
N ALA A 169 -17.70 -9.82 -7.98
CA ALA A 169 -16.82 -8.93 -7.24
C ALA A 169 -15.97 -9.73 -6.24
N ALA A 170 -14.73 -9.30 -6.06
CA ALA A 170 -13.83 -9.76 -5.00
C ALA A 170 -13.84 -8.71 -3.89
N ARG A 171 -14.20 -9.12 -2.67
CA ARG A 171 -14.20 -8.25 -1.48
C ARG A 171 -12.97 -8.49 -0.65
N PHE A 172 -12.47 -7.43 -0.03
CA PHE A 172 -11.26 -7.49 0.80
C PHE A 172 -11.50 -6.94 2.19
N ASP A 173 -10.71 -7.44 3.15
CA ASP A 173 -10.62 -6.95 4.52
C ASP A 173 -9.31 -6.18 4.72
N LEU A 174 -9.36 -5.16 5.59
CA LEU A 174 -8.17 -4.43 6.02
C LEU A 174 -7.38 -5.27 7.03
N THR A 175 -6.10 -5.48 6.77
CA THR A 175 -5.16 -6.17 7.67
C THR A 175 -3.97 -5.30 8.08
N TYR A 176 -3.86 -4.09 7.52
CA TYR A 176 -2.94 -3.06 8.00
C TYR A 176 -3.31 -2.62 9.41
N ALA A 177 -2.33 -2.62 10.31
CA ALA A 177 -2.55 -2.27 11.70
C ALA A 177 -1.32 -1.60 12.31
N VAL A 178 -1.54 -0.69 13.24
CA VAL A 178 -0.50 -0.03 14.05
C VAL A 178 -0.66 -0.43 15.51
N SER A 179 0.42 -0.86 16.14
CA SER A 179 0.45 -1.25 17.55
C SER A 179 1.59 -0.58 18.31
N SER A 180 1.41 -0.37 19.62
CA SER A 180 2.48 0.07 20.53
C SER A 180 3.06 -1.12 21.32
N ASP A 181 4.36 -1.10 21.59
CA ASP A 181 5.01 -2.05 22.49
C ASP A 181 4.75 -1.74 23.98
N GLY A 182 4.50 -0.47 24.30
CA GLY A 182 4.15 -0.02 25.64
C GLY A 182 2.70 -0.26 26.06
N GLY A 183 1.87 -0.83 25.17
CA GLY A 183 0.45 -1.02 25.41
C GLY A 183 -0.38 0.26 25.27
N VAL A 184 -1.64 0.18 25.68
CA VAL A 184 -2.66 1.23 25.45
C VAL A 184 -2.79 2.20 26.65
N GLN A 185 -2.22 1.85 27.81
CA GLN A 185 -2.20 2.67 29.03
C GLN A 185 -0.85 2.50 29.73
N VAL A 186 -0.18 3.61 30.06
CA VAL A 186 1.15 3.61 30.69
C VAL A 186 1.17 4.61 31.85
N ASN A 187 1.60 4.15 33.02
CA ASN A 187 1.83 5.01 34.18
C ASN A 187 3.30 5.43 34.19
N LEU A 188 3.54 6.74 34.31
CA LEU A 188 4.87 7.34 34.24
C LEU A 188 5.08 8.28 35.43
N GLY A 189 6.28 8.29 35.99
CA GLY A 189 6.74 9.41 36.81
C GLY A 189 7.11 10.59 35.93
N ALA A 190 6.78 11.82 36.34
CA ALA A 190 7.33 13.00 35.70
C ALA A 190 8.88 12.97 35.75
N ALA A 191 9.50 13.50 34.71
CA ALA A 191 10.95 13.49 34.46
C ALA A 191 11.59 12.10 34.25
N SER A 192 10.81 11.01 34.19
CA SER A 192 11.31 9.70 33.76
C SER A 192 11.51 9.65 32.25
N ASP A 193 12.60 9.02 31.79
CA ASP A 193 12.84 8.81 30.36
C ASP A 193 11.90 7.75 29.79
N VAL A 194 11.30 8.08 28.64
CA VAL A 194 10.34 7.25 27.92
C VAL A 194 10.88 6.90 26.53
N ASP A 195 10.70 5.65 26.12
CA ASP A 195 10.90 5.14 24.76
C ASP A 195 9.81 4.09 24.48
N ILE A 196 8.69 4.53 23.91
CA ILE A 196 7.57 3.66 23.47
C ILE A 196 7.63 3.57 21.94
N ARG A 197 7.69 2.36 21.40
CA ARG A 197 7.85 2.12 19.97
C ARG A 197 6.56 1.61 19.34
N PHE A 198 6.37 1.97 18.09
CA PHE A 198 5.22 1.64 17.30
C PHE A 198 5.63 0.76 16.13
N THR A 199 4.81 -0.24 15.83
CA THR A 199 5.00 -1.15 14.70
C THR A 199 3.79 -1.05 13.78
N ALA A 200 4.04 -0.88 12.48
CA ALA A 200 3.01 -1.01 11.45
C ALA A 200 3.11 -2.40 10.81
N LEU A 201 2.09 -3.22 10.99
CA LEU A 201 1.97 -4.56 10.42
C LEU A 201 1.31 -4.49 9.04
N ASN A 202 1.76 -5.35 8.12
CA ASN A 202 1.27 -5.42 6.74
C ASN A 202 1.33 -4.06 6.02
N ALA A 203 2.38 -3.29 6.28
CA ALA A 203 2.59 -1.95 5.72
C ALA A 203 3.28 -1.98 4.35
N ASN A 204 2.97 -1.01 3.50
CA ASN A 204 3.71 -0.72 2.28
C ASN A 204 4.65 0.50 2.51
N PRO A 205 5.98 0.32 2.59
CA PRO A 205 6.91 1.44 2.80
C PRO A 205 7.03 2.35 1.55
N PRO A 206 7.41 3.64 1.72
CA PRO A 206 7.71 4.31 2.99
C PRO A 206 6.46 4.61 3.82
N LEU A 207 6.65 4.74 5.14
CA LEU A 207 5.60 5.14 6.07
C LEU A 207 5.68 6.64 6.37
N ASP A 208 4.53 7.29 6.46
CA ASP A 208 4.37 8.65 6.98
C ASP A 208 3.71 8.58 8.36
N TRP A 209 4.46 9.00 9.38
CA TRP A 209 4.03 8.93 10.78
C TRP A 209 3.68 10.31 11.32
N ALA A 210 2.60 10.38 12.09
CA ALA A 210 2.18 11.59 12.80
C ALA A 210 1.79 11.26 14.24
N ALA A 211 2.09 12.18 15.17
CA ALA A 211 1.68 12.07 16.57
C ALA A 211 1.04 13.37 17.06
N SER A 212 0.12 13.25 18.01
CA SER A 212 -0.58 14.38 18.64
C SER A 212 -0.93 14.07 20.09
N GLY A 213 -1.23 15.10 20.89
CA GLY A 213 -1.59 14.94 22.31
C GLY A 213 -0.40 14.70 23.25
N LEU A 214 0.82 15.03 22.80
CA LEU A 214 2.06 14.82 23.55
C LEU A 214 2.11 15.69 24.84
N PRO A 215 2.45 15.11 26.00
CA PRO A 215 2.81 15.90 27.19
C PRO A 215 4.02 16.80 26.93
N GLN A 216 4.13 17.91 27.66
CA GLN A 216 5.33 18.76 27.60
C GLN A 216 6.58 17.94 27.96
N GLY A 217 7.65 18.10 27.19
CA GLY A 217 8.90 17.34 27.36
C GLY A 217 8.97 16.02 26.57
N MET A 218 7.86 15.62 25.93
CA MET A 218 7.82 14.49 25.02
C MET A 218 7.86 14.92 23.55
N PHE A 219 8.40 14.06 22.69
CA PHE A 219 8.46 14.25 21.25
C PHE A 219 8.32 12.91 20.53
N PHE A 220 7.91 12.95 19.27
CA PHE A 220 7.77 11.77 18.44
C PHE A 220 8.86 11.73 17.36
N VAL A 221 9.49 10.57 17.21
CA VAL A 221 10.49 10.27 16.19
C VAL A 221 9.81 9.44 15.10
N GLY A 222 9.41 10.12 14.03
CA GLY A 222 8.61 9.53 12.94
C GLY A 222 9.40 8.93 11.78
N ASP A 223 10.73 8.80 11.89
CA ASP A 223 11.50 8.00 10.93
C ASP A 223 11.18 6.51 11.08
N SER A 224 11.92 5.61 10.41
CA SER A 224 11.69 4.16 10.44
C SER A 224 11.59 3.51 11.82
N THR A 225 11.87 4.26 12.90
CA THR A 225 11.74 3.80 14.29
C THR A 225 10.36 3.99 14.91
N GLY A 226 9.54 4.94 14.41
CA GLY A 226 8.19 5.24 14.92
C GLY A 226 8.11 5.20 16.44
N ALA A 227 8.69 6.18 17.15
CA ALA A 227 8.84 6.12 18.61
C ALA A 227 8.45 7.40 19.33
N LEU A 228 7.72 7.26 20.44
CA LEU A 228 7.50 8.32 21.41
C LEU A 228 8.66 8.36 22.41
N ARG A 229 9.35 9.49 22.50
CA ARG A 229 10.55 9.68 23.32
C ARG A 229 10.48 10.96 24.17
N GLY A 230 11.38 11.05 25.14
CA GLY A 230 11.56 12.21 26.01
C GLY A 230 11.10 11.94 27.44
N SER A 231 10.99 12.99 28.24
CA SER A 231 10.65 12.88 29.66
C SER A 231 9.53 13.89 29.97
N PRO A 232 8.34 13.46 30.40
CA PRO A 232 7.23 14.37 30.61
C PRO A 232 7.50 15.29 31.81
N VAL A 233 7.30 16.59 31.66
CA VAL A 233 7.54 17.61 32.71
C VAL A 233 6.26 18.24 33.26
N THR A 234 5.11 17.63 32.99
CA THR A 234 3.82 18.05 33.52
C THR A 234 3.04 16.82 33.95
N THR A 235 2.51 16.83 35.18
CA THR A 235 1.63 15.76 35.67
C THR A 235 0.25 15.87 35.03
N GLY A 236 -0.45 14.73 34.96
CA GLY A 236 -1.81 14.65 34.43
C GLY A 236 -2.01 13.44 33.54
N ASP A 237 -3.24 13.30 33.05
CA ASP A 237 -3.63 12.27 32.12
C ASP A 237 -3.61 12.81 30.70
N PHE A 238 -2.87 12.14 29.82
CA PHE A 238 -2.72 12.52 28.42
C PHE A 238 -3.17 11.37 27.51
N VAL A 239 -3.74 11.72 26.36
CA VAL A 239 -4.07 10.74 25.31
C VAL A 239 -3.21 11.08 24.10
N VAL A 240 -2.14 10.31 23.90
CA VAL A 240 -1.27 10.44 22.73
C VAL A 240 -1.83 9.59 21.60
N THR A 241 -2.12 10.20 20.46
CA THR A 241 -2.55 9.46 19.26
C THR A 241 -1.41 9.42 18.26
N VAL A 242 -1.01 8.21 17.86
CA VAL A 242 -0.01 7.95 16.82
C VAL A 242 -0.69 7.34 15.61
N ARG A 243 -0.48 7.96 14.45
CA ARG A 243 -1.05 7.57 13.15
C ARG A 243 0.08 7.20 12.19
N ALA A 244 -0.10 6.12 11.45
CA ALA A 244 0.75 5.78 10.31
C ALA A 244 -0.07 5.75 9.02
N THR A 245 0.49 6.29 7.95
CA THR A 245 -0.01 6.18 6.59
C THR A 245 1.02 5.46 5.74
N ASP A 246 0.62 4.45 4.99
CA ASP A 246 1.54 3.71 4.11
C ASP A 246 1.54 4.27 2.67
N ALA A 247 2.45 3.76 1.83
CA ALA A 247 2.68 4.25 0.48
C ALA A 247 1.49 4.10 -0.49
N ILE A 248 0.53 3.23 -0.17
CA ILE A 248 -0.67 3.00 -0.98
C ILE A 248 -1.89 3.71 -0.38
N GLY A 249 -1.73 4.42 0.74
CA GLY A 249 -2.77 5.20 1.40
C GLY A 249 -3.55 4.46 2.49
N LEU A 250 -3.10 3.28 2.94
CA LEU A 250 -3.68 2.63 4.12
C LEU A 250 -3.29 3.42 5.37
N ILE A 251 -4.25 3.55 6.29
CA ILE A 251 -4.13 4.38 7.49
C ILE A 251 -4.65 3.57 8.68
N ASP A 252 -3.90 3.61 9.78
CA ASP A 252 -4.35 3.15 11.08
C ASP A 252 -3.79 4.07 12.18
N SER A 253 -4.41 4.04 13.36
CA SER A 253 -4.03 4.89 14.49
C SER A 253 -4.20 4.15 15.81
N VAL A 254 -3.25 4.36 16.70
CA VAL A 254 -3.29 3.86 18.07
C VAL A 254 -3.29 5.03 19.05
N ALA A 255 -4.16 4.95 20.04
CA ALA A 255 -4.18 5.89 21.17
C ALA A 255 -3.49 5.24 22.38
N VAL A 256 -2.57 5.96 23.00
CA VAL A 256 -1.87 5.56 24.22
C VAL A 256 -2.24 6.56 25.31
N GLY A 257 -2.87 6.08 26.39
CA GLY A 257 -3.09 6.87 27.59
C GLY A 257 -1.82 6.91 28.44
N LEU A 258 -1.38 8.11 28.80
CA LEU A 258 -0.24 8.34 29.69
C LEU A 258 -0.75 8.99 30.97
N ALA A 259 -0.67 8.28 32.09
CA ALA A 259 -0.93 8.83 33.41
C ALA A 259 0.40 9.27 34.02
N VAL A 260 0.69 10.57 33.97
CA VAL A 260 1.93 11.15 34.49
C VAL A 260 1.73 11.59 35.93
N GLY A 261 2.31 10.82 36.86
CA GLY A 261 2.34 11.11 38.29
C GLY A 261 3.57 11.91 38.71
N PRO A 262 3.73 12.15 40.03
CA PRO A 262 4.92 12.76 40.59
C PRO A 262 6.21 12.03 40.18
N PRO A 263 7.37 12.72 40.13
CA PRO A 263 8.65 12.08 39.85
C PRO A 263 8.96 10.91 40.78
N GLU A 264 9.46 9.80 40.24
CA GLU A 264 9.83 8.61 41.01
C GLU A 264 11.22 8.71 41.66
N VAL A 265 11.66 9.92 42.03
CA VAL A 265 12.98 10.19 42.60
C VAL A 265 12.86 10.79 44.00
N GLY A 266 13.68 10.34 44.96
CA GLY A 266 13.51 10.77 46.35
C GLY A 266 13.83 12.25 46.58
N LEU A 267 13.28 12.85 47.64
CA LEU A 267 13.58 14.23 48.04
C LEU A 267 15.09 14.47 48.25
N GLN A 268 15.82 13.43 48.67
CA GLN A 268 17.28 13.45 48.78
C GLN A 268 17.97 13.76 47.45
N VAL A 269 17.48 13.21 46.34
CA VAL A 269 18.04 13.37 44.99
C VAL A 269 17.71 14.77 44.49
N MET A 270 16.47 15.22 44.73
CA MET A 270 16.03 16.57 44.41
C MET A 270 16.87 17.64 45.16
N ALA A 271 17.32 17.36 46.38
CA ALA A 271 18.10 18.29 47.20
C ALA A 271 19.61 18.32 46.88
N LEU A 272 20.14 17.34 46.14
CA LEU A 272 21.57 17.19 45.85
C LEU A 272 22.26 18.48 45.34
N PRO A 273 21.70 19.21 44.34
CA PRO A 273 22.34 20.41 43.79
C PRO A 273 22.61 21.50 44.83
N PHE A 274 21.75 21.63 45.85
CA PHE A 274 21.90 22.65 46.90
C PHE A 274 22.88 22.25 48.00
N MET A 275 23.27 20.97 48.05
CA MET A 275 24.28 20.46 48.96
C MET A 275 25.68 20.45 48.32
N GLY A 276 25.82 20.91 47.07
CA GLY A 276 27.08 20.89 46.33
C GLY A 276 27.50 19.50 45.87
N PHE A 277 26.56 18.54 45.80
CA PHE A 277 26.79 17.18 45.32
C PHE A 277 25.90 16.89 44.12
N GLY A 278 26.41 16.17 43.12
CA GLY A 278 25.62 15.69 41.98
C GLY A 278 25.00 16.80 41.12
N VAL A 279 24.22 16.38 40.12
CA VAL A 279 23.38 17.24 39.27
C VAL A 279 22.02 16.57 39.13
N THR A 280 20.94 17.36 39.12
CA THR A 280 19.62 16.86 38.72
C THR A 280 19.57 16.72 37.20
N SER A 281 18.78 15.77 36.69
CA SER A 281 18.53 15.72 35.24
C SER A 281 17.86 17.02 34.80
N SER A 282 18.07 17.41 33.54
CA SER A 282 17.43 18.60 32.98
C SER A 282 15.91 18.51 33.08
N ALA A 283 15.33 17.35 32.76
CA ALA A 283 13.90 17.13 32.87
C ALA A 283 13.37 17.27 34.31
N LEU A 284 14.10 16.78 35.31
CA LEU A 284 13.70 16.92 36.72
C LEU A 284 13.80 18.38 37.19
N ALA A 285 14.86 19.08 36.79
CA ALA A 285 15.01 20.51 37.08
C ALA A 285 13.88 21.32 36.44
N THR A 286 13.58 21.10 35.15
CA THR A 286 12.47 21.75 34.46
C THR A 286 11.13 21.42 35.11
N PHE A 287 10.89 20.15 35.49
CA PHE A 287 9.65 19.78 36.18
C PHE A 287 9.48 20.55 37.49
N LEU A 288 10.53 20.66 38.31
CA LEU A 288 10.49 21.31 39.62
C LEU A 288 10.36 22.83 39.53
N ASP A 289 11.08 23.47 38.61
CA ASP A 289 10.96 24.90 38.27
C ASP A 289 9.51 25.27 37.89
N LEU A 290 8.87 24.44 37.06
CA LEU A 290 7.47 24.64 36.67
C LEU A 290 6.45 24.51 37.82
N GLN A 291 6.84 24.00 38.99
CA GLN A 291 5.91 23.85 40.13
C GLN A 291 5.63 25.18 40.85
N ARG A 292 6.43 26.22 40.61
CA ARG A 292 6.33 27.49 41.34
C ARG A 292 6.22 28.70 40.43
N ASP A 293 7.34 29.17 39.88
CA ASP A 293 7.42 30.42 39.13
C ASP A 293 7.91 30.23 37.68
N GLY A 294 8.50 29.08 37.34
CA GLY A 294 8.85 28.72 35.97
C GLY A 294 9.82 29.71 35.35
N ASP A 295 10.78 30.19 36.13
CA ASP A 295 11.74 31.21 35.73
C ASP A 295 12.88 30.65 34.85
N GLY A 296 12.89 29.33 34.67
CA GLY A 296 13.85 28.59 33.86
C GLY A 296 15.01 28.01 34.67
N THR A 297 15.01 28.19 36.00
CA THR A 297 16.06 27.67 36.89
C THR A 297 15.49 26.97 38.11
N TYR A 298 15.90 25.71 38.31
CA TYR A 298 15.56 24.99 39.55
C TYR A 298 16.33 25.55 40.75
N ASP A 299 15.62 26.18 41.69
CA ASP A 299 16.19 26.79 42.89
C ASP A 299 15.65 26.21 44.22
N LEU A 300 16.17 26.71 45.34
CA LEU A 300 15.77 26.24 46.67
C LEU A 300 14.29 26.59 46.99
N GLY A 301 13.78 27.65 46.37
CA GLY A 301 12.38 28.05 46.45
C GLY A 301 11.46 27.02 45.79
N ASP A 302 11.84 26.49 44.63
CA ASP A 302 11.11 25.42 43.93
C ASP A 302 11.12 24.13 44.72
N PHE A 303 12.30 23.72 45.21
CA PHE A 303 12.42 22.53 46.05
C PHE A 303 11.54 22.64 47.29
N ARG A 304 11.58 23.79 47.96
CA ARG A 304 10.73 24.08 49.12
C ARG A 304 9.25 24.02 48.75
N ALA A 305 8.86 24.59 47.61
CA ALA A 305 7.48 24.56 47.14
C ALA A 305 6.99 23.13 46.90
N TRP A 306 7.82 22.30 46.24
CA TRP A 306 7.52 20.88 46.01
C TRP A 306 7.33 20.10 47.31
N VAL A 307 8.25 20.25 48.26
CA VAL A 307 8.19 19.56 49.57
C VAL A 307 6.93 19.95 50.35
N LEU A 308 6.57 21.24 50.35
CA LEU A 308 5.37 21.72 51.04
C LEU A 308 4.09 21.23 50.37
N GLY A 309 4.07 21.12 49.03
CA GLY A 309 2.95 20.58 48.27
C GLY A 309 2.82 19.06 48.34
N ASN A 310 3.93 18.35 48.60
CA ASN A 310 4.01 16.89 48.58
C ASN A 310 4.65 16.33 49.87
N PRO A 311 4.00 16.49 51.04
CA PRO A 311 4.60 16.12 52.34
C PRO A 311 4.86 14.62 52.49
N ASN A 312 4.20 13.79 51.68
CA ASN A 312 4.36 12.33 51.68
C ASN A 312 5.30 11.83 50.56
N HIS A 313 5.98 12.73 49.84
CA HIS A 313 6.92 12.33 48.81
C HIS A 313 8.03 11.45 49.41
N PRO A 314 8.40 10.32 48.77
CA PRO A 314 9.48 9.49 49.26
C PRO A 314 10.77 10.28 49.50
N VAL A 315 11.36 10.12 50.68
CA VAL A 315 12.69 10.69 50.98
C VAL A 315 13.76 9.85 50.31
N ASN A 316 13.67 8.52 50.50
CA ASN A 316 14.65 7.54 50.08
C ASN A 316 14.19 6.76 48.84
N ALA A 317 14.42 7.32 47.65
CA ALA A 317 14.29 6.59 46.38
C ALA A 317 15.48 6.93 45.46
N PRO A 318 16.09 5.93 44.79
CA PRO A 318 17.14 6.17 43.80
C PRO A 318 16.59 6.95 42.60
N ALA A 319 17.47 7.57 41.80
CA ALA A 319 17.04 8.13 40.51
C ALA A 319 16.46 7.00 39.64
N GLY A 320 15.25 7.19 39.10
CA GLY A 320 14.52 6.15 38.38
C GLY A 320 15.33 5.55 37.24
N THR A 321 15.24 4.23 37.09
CA THR A 321 15.71 3.52 35.88
C THR A 321 14.78 3.83 34.71
N VAL A 322 15.32 3.89 33.49
CA VAL A 322 14.54 4.08 32.26
C VAL A 322 13.34 3.13 32.24
N THR A 323 12.13 3.68 32.17
CA THR A 323 10.92 2.87 32.05
C THR A 323 10.83 2.40 30.60
N HIS A 324 11.49 1.28 30.30
CA HIS A 324 11.19 0.52 29.09
C HIS A 324 9.82 -0.11 29.30
N ALA A 325 8.79 0.40 28.64
CA ALA A 325 7.56 -0.34 28.46
C ALA A 325 7.85 -1.48 27.48
N ARG A 326 8.57 -2.50 27.96
CA ARG A 326 9.00 -3.65 27.17
C ARG A 326 7.79 -4.58 27.08
N ALA A 327 7.23 -4.74 25.88
CA ALA A 327 6.37 -5.89 25.61
C ALA A 327 7.12 -7.16 26.05
N LEU A 328 6.41 -8.10 26.68
CA LEU A 328 6.89 -9.47 26.85
C LEU A 328 7.41 -9.93 25.50
N GLU A 329 8.69 -10.31 25.41
CA GLU A 329 9.25 -10.85 24.17
C GLU A 329 8.33 -11.98 23.70
N ASP A 330 7.92 -11.95 22.42
CA ASP A 330 7.22 -13.07 21.82
C ASP A 330 7.94 -14.37 22.18
N PRO A 331 7.23 -15.44 22.59
CA PRO A 331 7.88 -16.69 22.95
C PRO A 331 8.75 -17.13 21.77
N TYR A 332 10.06 -17.23 22.03
CA TYR A 332 11.05 -17.69 21.09
C TYR A 332 10.60 -19.02 20.47
N VAL A 333 10.10 -18.98 19.23
CA VAL A 333 9.75 -20.18 18.48
C VAL A 333 11.07 -20.84 18.09
N ILE A 334 11.49 -21.83 18.88
CA ILE A 334 12.54 -22.77 18.46
C ILE A 334 11.95 -23.53 17.26
N PRO A 335 12.50 -23.40 16.03
CA PRO A 335 12.10 -24.29 14.95
C PRO A 335 12.64 -25.68 15.28
N LEU A 336 11.80 -26.50 15.91
CA LEU A 336 11.96 -27.94 15.89
C LEU A 336 11.79 -28.35 14.42
N PHE A 337 12.75 -29.11 13.88
CA PHE A 337 12.90 -29.50 12.47
C PHE A 337 13.74 -28.53 11.61
N ARG A 338 15.07 -28.65 11.74
CA ARG A 338 15.92 -28.60 10.54
C ARG A 338 15.44 -29.70 9.60
N ARG A 339 14.83 -29.35 8.46
CA ARG A 339 14.83 -30.26 7.31
C ARG A 339 16.28 -30.47 6.90
N THR A 340 16.83 -31.63 7.24
CA THR A 340 17.92 -32.21 6.46
C THR A 340 17.38 -32.45 5.06
N GLN A 341 17.80 -31.62 4.11
CA GLN A 341 17.60 -31.90 2.69
C GLN A 341 18.53 -33.06 2.29
N PRO A 342 18.08 -34.00 1.44
CA PRO A 342 18.95 -35.01 0.85
C PRO A 342 19.95 -34.42 -0.14
#